data_AF-A0A430QPE9-F1
#
_entry.id   AF-A0A430QPE9-F1
#
_cell.length_a   1.000
_cell.length_b   1.000
_cell.length_c   1.000
_cell.angle_alpha   90.00
_cell.angle_beta   90.00
_cell.angle_gamma   90.00
#
_symmetry.space_group_name_H-M   'P 1'
#
loop_
_entity.id
_entity.type
_entity.pdbx_description
1 polymer ?
#
loop_
_entity_poly.entity_id
_entity_poly.type
_entity_poly.pdbx_seq_one_letter_code
_entity_poly.pdbx_strand_id
1 'polypeptide(L)'
;MIGSHNVGDSEEEVVKGILSVVEKTKSKQPRASLIVMGLLPCGRTPNKRRTKHEQINKLLTEAFTCRPDVTYLNPDWDNFIQQDGTISHRDMFDYMHPTENGYEKLCDPLLEELQNSLHTFLKTNAPNSFVEDS
;
A
#
# COMPACT_ATOMS: atom_id res chain seq x y z
N MET A 1 6.76 -6.33 2.85
CA MET A 1 6.29 -5.49 1.72
C MET A 1 7.26 -5.61 0.55
N ILE A 2 6.78 -5.78 -0.69
CA ILE A 2 7.67 -5.77 -1.86
C ILE A 2 8.32 -4.38 -2.00
N GLY A 3 9.57 -4.30 -2.46
CA GLY A 3 10.33 -3.05 -2.55
C GLY A 3 11.21 -2.74 -1.33
N SER A 4 10.78 -3.11 -0.11
CA SER A 4 11.55 -2.82 1.12
C SER A 4 12.94 -3.48 1.18
N HIS A 5 13.13 -4.62 0.50
CA HIS A 5 14.38 -5.39 0.51
C HIS A 5 15.26 -5.17 -0.73
N ASN A 6 14.84 -4.29 -1.64
CA ASN A 6 15.62 -3.87 -2.81
C ASN A 6 16.68 -2.85 -2.40
N VAL A 7 17.62 -3.27 -1.55
CA VAL A 7 18.58 -2.36 -0.91
C VAL A 7 19.56 -1.75 -1.92
N GLY A 8 20.00 -2.54 -2.90
CA GLY A 8 20.98 -2.14 -3.93
C GLY A 8 20.42 -1.35 -5.11
N ASP A 9 19.11 -1.45 -5.37
CA ASP A 9 18.47 -0.83 -6.53
C ASP A 9 18.20 0.66 -6.31
N SER A 10 18.08 1.48 -7.35
CA SER A 10 17.62 2.87 -7.19
C SER A 10 16.14 2.95 -6.80
N GLU A 11 15.70 4.09 -6.29
CA GLU A 11 14.28 4.36 -6.01
C GLU A 11 13.41 4.14 -7.26
N GLU A 12 13.87 4.61 -8.42
CA GLU A 12 13.19 4.45 -9.71
C GLU A 12 13.14 2.99 -10.16
N GLU A 13 14.20 2.22 -9.94
CA GLU A 13 14.24 0.78 -10.24
C GLU A 13 13.22 0.02 -9.39
N VAL A 14 13.11 0.34 -8.10
CA VAL A 14 12.10 -0.25 -7.22
C VAL A 14 10.69 0.09 -7.69
N VAL A 15 10.43 1.38 -8.00
CA VAL A 15 9.12 1.83 -8.52
C VAL A 15 8.78 1.09 -9.82
N LYS A 16 9.73 1.00 -10.75
CA LYS A 16 9.56 0.25 -12.01
C LYS A 16 9.25 -1.22 -11.76
N GLY A 17 9.91 -1.85 -10.80
CA GLY A 17 9.64 -3.23 -10.40
C GLY A 17 8.20 -3.42 -9.89
N ILE A 18 7.74 -2.53 -9.02
CA ILE A 18 6.37 -2.55 -8.48
C ILE A 18 5.34 -2.35 -9.62
N LEU A 19 5.54 -1.36 -10.48
CA LEU A 19 4.67 -1.12 -11.63
C LEU A 19 4.60 -2.32 -12.57
N SER A 20 5.71 -3.03 -12.76
CA SER A 20 5.76 -4.25 -13.57
C SER A 20 4.94 -5.39 -12.95
N VAL A 21 4.95 -5.54 -11.62
CA VAL A 21 4.09 -6.50 -10.91
C VAL A 21 2.62 -6.16 -11.07
N VAL A 22 2.26 -4.88 -10.96
CA VAL A 22 0.89 -4.38 -11.15
C VAL A 22 0.41 -4.70 -12.56
N GLU A 23 1.21 -4.37 -13.58
CA GLU A 23 0.88 -4.63 -14.98
C GLU A 23 0.72 -6.13 -15.26
N LYS A 24 1.61 -6.96 -14.71
CA LYS A 24 1.50 -8.41 -14.86
C LYS A 24 0.28 -8.99 -14.17
N THR A 25 -0.11 -8.42 -13.03
CA THR A 25 -1.32 -8.82 -12.29
C THR A 25 -2.57 -8.46 -13.08
N LYS A 26 -2.68 -7.21 -13.55
CA LYS A 26 -3.83 -6.74 -14.33
C LYS A 26 -3.98 -7.46 -15.66
N SER A 27 -2.89 -7.75 -16.37
CA SER A 27 -2.96 -8.54 -17.62
C SER A 27 -3.49 -9.97 -17.40
N LYS A 28 -3.17 -10.58 -16.24
CA LYS A 28 -3.66 -11.93 -15.89
C LYS A 28 -5.05 -11.93 -15.26
N GLN A 29 -5.41 -10.87 -14.54
CA GLN A 29 -6.66 -10.73 -13.81
C GLN A 29 -7.28 -9.35 -14.06
N PRO A 30 -7.80 -9.08 -15.28
CA PRO A 30 -8.24 -7.73 -15.67
C PRO A 30 -9.38 -7.17 -14.82
N ARG A 31 -10.21 -8.06 -14.26
CA ARG A 31 -11.38 -7.71 -13.43
C ARG A 31 -11.06 -7.62 -11.93
N ALA A 32 -9.84 -7.97 -11.51
CA ALA A 32 -9.48 -7.92 -10.10
C ALA A 32 -9.29 -6.47 -9.64
N SER A 33 -9.88 -6.14 -8.49
CA SER A 33 -9.50 -4.94 -7.75
C SER A 33 -8.09 -5.16 -7.20
N LEU A 34 -7.22 -4.16 -7.35
CA LEU A 34 -5.82 -4.27 -6.96
C LEU A 34 -5.46 -3.10 -6.05
N ILE A 35 -5.01 -3.43 -4.85
CA ILE A 35 -4.51 -2.47 -3.86
C ILE A 35 -3.00 -2.61 -3.79
N VAL A 36 -2.28 -1.49 -3.87
CA VAL A 36 -0.83 -1.42 -3.70
C VAL A 36 -0.55 -0.60 -2.44
N MET A 37 0.15 -1.19 -1.48
CA MET A 37 0.55 -0.52 -0.24
C MET A 37 1.96 0.08 -0.39
N GLY A 38 2.12 1.34 -0.02
CA GLY A 38 3.41 2.02 0.08
C GLY A 38 4.28 1.46 1.21
N LEU A 39 5.59 1.66 1.14
CA LEU A 39 6.57 1.16 2.09
C LEU A 39 6.40 1.82 3.48
N LEU A 40 6.55 1.01 4.53
CA LEU A 40 6.62 1.48 5.92
C LEU A 40 7.98 2.15 6.23
N PRO A 41 8.06 3.01 7.27
CA PRO A 41 9.35 3.51 7.73
C PRO A 41 10.18 2.37 8.32
N CYS A 42 11.50 2.56 8.40
CA CYS A 42 12.39 1.56 8.98
C CYS A 42 13.58 2.18 9.72
N GLY A 43 14.25 1.34 10.52
CA GLY A 43 15.33 1.68 11.43
C GLY A 43 14.84 2.48 12.64
N ARG A 44 15.52 2.36 13.79
CA ARG A 44 15.09 3.05 15.02
C ARG A 44 15.10 4.57 14.83
N THR A 45 16.17 5.13 14.28
CA THR A 45 16.38 6.57 14.07
C THR A 45 16.38 6.91 12.57
N PRO A 46 16.30 8.20 12.17
CA PRO A 46 16.44 8.61 10.78
C PRO A 46 17.69 8.01 10.13
N ASN A 47 17.54 7.46 8.92
CA ASN A 47 18.60 6.76 8.21
C ASN A 47 18.33 6.76 6.70
N LYS A 48 19.35 6.41 5.91
CA LYS A 48 19.28 6.43 4.43
C LYS A 48 18.18 5.53 3.87
N ARG A 49 17.92 4.36 4.48
CA ARG A 49 16.89 3.43 4.01
C ARG A 49 15.49 3.99 4.25
N ARG A 50 15.29 4.69 5.37
CA ARG A 50 14.05 5.42 5.65
C ARG A 50 13.81 6.51 4.59
N THR A 51 14.80 7.36 4.29
CA THR A 51 14.68 8.36 3.21
C THR A 51 14.38 7.73 1.84
N LYS A 52 15.02 6.60 1.54
CA LYS A 52 14.75 5.83 0.32
C LYS A 52 13.30 5.36 0.24
N HIS A 53 12.74 4.80 1.32
CA HIS A 53 11.35 4.37 1.36
C HIS A 53 10.37 5.54 1.13
N GLU A 54 10.65 6.70 1.74
CA GLU A 54 9.85 7.92 1.57
C GLU A 54 9.84 8.38 0.11
N GLN A 55 11.01 8.43 -0.53
CA GLN A 55 11.13 8.80 -1.94
C GLN A 55 10.42 7.81 -2.87
N ILE A 56 10.52 6.50 -2.59
CA ILE A 56 9.76 5.47 -3.33
C ILE A 56 8.25 5.71 -3.20
N ASN A 57 7.74 5.99 -2.00
CA ASN A 57 6.31 6.26 -1.80
C ASN A 57 5.84 7.50 -2.53
N LYS A 58 6.66 8.57 -2.56
CA LYS A 58 6.38 9.76 -3.35
C LYS A 58 6.25 9.44 -4.84
N LEU A 59 7.23 8.72 -5.40
CA LEU A 59 7.21 8.31 -6.80
C LEU A 59 6.03 7.39 -7.13
N LEU A 60 5.66 6.48 -6.22
CA LEU A 60 4.48 5.63 -6.38
C LEU A 60 3.18 6.44 -6.34
N THR A 61 3.08 7.44 -5.45
CA THR A 61 1.92 8.35 -5.38
C THR A 61 1.71 9.05 -6.72
N GLU A 62 2.78 9.61 -7.28
CA GLU A 62 2.75 10.26 -8.60
C GLU A 62 2.37 9.26 -9.70
N ALA A 63 2.97 8.07 -9.71
CA ALA A 63 2.72 7.04 -10.72
C ALA A 63 1.28 6.51 -10.72
N PHE A 64 0.67 6.35 -9.54
CA PHE A 64 -0.70 5.82 -9.40
C PHE A 64 -1.79 6.88 -9.57
N THR A 65 -1.45 8.17 -9.52
CA THR A 65 -2.42 9.25 -9.80
C THR A 65 -3.05 9.12 -11.19
N CYS A 66 -2.30 8.59 -12.18
CA CYS A 66 -2.76 8.38 -13.56
C CYS A 66 -3.32 6.96 -13.81
N ARG A 67 -3.52 6.14 -12.77
CA ARG A 67 -3.92 4.72 -12.87
C ARG A 67 -5.16 4.44 -12.01
N PRO A 68 -6.35 4.87 -12.44
CA PRO A 68 -7.58 4.74 -11.64
C PRO A 68 -8.05 3.30 -11.44
N ASP A 69 -7.46 2.33 -12.17
CA ASP A 69 -7.76 0.91 -12.03
C ASP A 69 -7.04 0.23 -10.85
N VAL A 70 -6.16 0.97 -10.15
CA VAL A 70 -5.37 0.49 -9.01
C VAL A 70 -5.51 1.46 -7.86
N THR A 71 -5.90 0.97 -6.68
CA THR A 71 -5.88 1.79 -5.47
C THR A 71 -4.50 1.77 -4.86
N TYR A 72 -3.87 2.93 -4.71
CA TYR A 72 -2.62 3.06 -3.96
C TYR A 72 -2.88 3.62 -2.56
N LEU A 73 -2.42 2.90 -1.54
CA LEU A 73 -2.50 3.30 -0.15
C LEU A 73 -1.10 3.64 0.35
N ASN A 74 -0.82 4.93 0.53
CA ASN A 74 0.40 5.39 1.18
C ASN A 74 0.22 5.31 2.70
N PRO A 75 0.99 4.49 3.44
CA PRO A 75 0.84 4.42 4.89
C PRO A 75 1.20 5.77 5.52
N ASP A 76 0.38 6.19 6.48
CA ASP A 76 0.68 7.37 7.28
C ASP A 76 1.81 7.05 8.29
N TRP A 77 2.98 7.61 8.01
CA TRP A 77 4.18 7.38 8.81
C TRP A 77 4.13 8.02 10.19
N ASP A 78 3.28 9.03 10.41
CA ASP A 78 3.12 9.67 11.72
C ASP A 78 2.53 8.71 12.75
N ASN A 79 1.86 7.64 12.30
CA ASN A 79 1.40 6.56 13.18
C ASN A 79 2.54 5.66 13.69
N PHE A 80 3.72 5.70 13.06
CA PHE A 80 4.87 4.84 13.38
C PHE A 80 6.08 5.62 13.93
N ILE A 81 6.21 6.90 13.58
CA ILE A 81 7.33 7.76 13.96
C ILE A 81 6.92 8.65 15.15
N GLN A 82 7.64 8.52 16.25
CA GLN A 82 7.44 9.35 17.44
C GLN A 82 7.94 10.79 17.21
N GLN A 83 7.56 11.70 18.10
CA GLN A 83 7.98 13.12 18.05
C GLN A 83 9.51 13.30 18.07
N ASP A 84 10.26 12.37 18.67
CA ASP A 84 11.72 12.38 18.68
C ASP A 84 12.35 11.78 17.40
N GLY A 85 11.53 11.43 16.41
CA GLY A 85 11.93 10.81 15.16
C GLY A 85 12.22 9.30 15.26
N THR A 86 11.96 8.67 16.41
CA THR A 86 12.23 7.24 16.62
C THR A 86 11.01 6.35 16.37
N ILE A 87 11.27 5.11 15.92
CA ILE A 87 10.25 4.06 15.85
C ILE A 87 10.32 3.23 17.14
N SER A 88 9.17 3.00 17.77
CA SER A 88 9.08 2.18 18.97
C SER A 88 9.23 0.70 18.62
N HIS A 89 9.99 -0.05 19.43
CA HIS A 89 10.05 -1.52 19.31
C HIS A 89 8.70 -2.19 19.57
N ARG A 90 7.75 -1.48 20.21
CA ARG A 90 6.37 -1.93 20.38
C ARG A 90 5.57 -1.88 19.10
N ASP A 91 5.95 -1.04 18.15
CA ASP A 91 5.34 -0.97 16.81
C ASP A 91 6.10 -1.84 15.81
N MET A 92 7.43 -1.87 15.89
CA MET A 92 8.28 -2.71 15.04
C MET A 92 9.42 -3.33 15.86
N PHE A 93 9.35 -4.62 16.18
CA PHE A 93 10.24 -5.26 17.17
C PHE A 93 11.73 -5.21 16.82
N ASP A 94 12.05 -5.18 15.53
CA ASP A 94 13.40 -5.02 14.98
C ASP A 94 13.57 -3.73 14.16
N TYR A 95 12.63 -2.80 14.30
CA TYR A 95 12.54 -1.55 13.55
C TYR A 95 12.36 -1.74 12.03
N MET A 96 11.85 -2.89 11.59
CA MET A 96 11.49 -3.16 10.20
C MET A 96 10.15 -3.90 10.10
N HIS A 97 9.96 -4.94 10.91
CA HIS A 97 8.79 -5.79 10.91
C HIS A 97 7.79 -5.32 11.96
N PRO A 98 6.52 -5.02 11.57
CA PRO A 98 5.50 -4.64 12.53
C PRO A 98 5.24 -5.74 13.56
N THR A 99 4.99 -5.32 14.80
CA THR A 99 4.34 -6.15 15.82
C THR A 99 2.84 -6.18 15.58
N GLU A 100 2.08 -6.85 16.45
CA GLU A 100 0.61 -6.75 16.48
C GLU A 100 0.12 -5.29 16.50
N ASN A 101 0.64 -4.47 17.42
CA ASN A 101 0.29 -3.05 17.51
C ASN A 101 0.65 -2.25 16.24
N GLY A 102 1.77 -2.60 15.61
CA GLY A 102 2.15 -2.00 14.32
C GLY A 102 1.25 -2.44 13.16
N TYR A 103 0.77 -3.69 13.20
CA TYR A 103 -0.16 -4.21 12.20
C TYR A 103 -1.55 -3.59 12.33
N GLU A 104 -2.05 -3.34 13.55
CA GLU A 104 -3.33 -2.62 13.75
C GLU A 104 -3.31 -1.26 13.01
N LYS A 105 -2.27 -0.45 13.25
CA LYS A 105 -2.06 0.84 12.58
C LYS A 105 -1.98 0.74 11.05
N LEU A 106 -1.38 -0.34 10.53
CA LEU A 106 -1.27 -0.58 9.09
C LEU A 106 -2.60 -1.06 8.48
N CYS A 107 -3.33 -1.90 9.22
CA CYS A 107 -4.48 -2.62 8.73
C CYS A 107 -5.76 -1.78 8.72
N ASP A 108 -5.91 -0.79 9.60
CA ASP A 108 -7.09 0.07 9.64
C ASP A 108 -7.46 0.69 8.27
N PRO A 109 -6.56 1.46 7.58
CA PRO A 109 -6.88 2.03 6.27
C PRO A 109 -7.04 0.96 5.18
N LEU A 110 -6.33 -0.16 5.29
CA LEU A 110 -6.43 -1.26 4.34
C LEU A 110 -7.79 -1.97 4.45
N LEU A 111 -8.29 -2.16 5.68
CA LEU A 111 -9.57 -2.81 5.94
C LEU A 111 -10.72 -1.95 5.41
N GLU A 112 -10.67 -0.64 5.64
CA GLU A 112 -11.64 0.31 5.08
C GLU A 112 -11.69 0.22 3.55
N GLU A 113 -10.53 0.26 2.88
CA GLU A 113 -10.47 0.18 1.42
C GLU A 113 -10.93 -1.18 0.88
N LEU A 114 -10.59 -2.28 1.56
CA LEU A 114 -11.07 -3.61 1.19
C LEU A 114 -12.60 -3.69 1.28
N GLN A 115 -13.20 -3.14 2.34
CA GLN A 115 -14.66 -3.09 2.48
C GLN A 115 -15.31 -2.25 1.38
N ASN A 116 -14.73 -1.08 1.06
CA ASN A 116 -15.21 -0.22 -0.02
C ASN A 116 -15.15 -0.91 -1.39
N SER A 117 -14.03 -1.57 -1.69
CA SER A 117 -13.83 -2.35 -2.92
C SER A 117 -14.83 -3.50 -3.04
N LEU A 118 -15.07 -4.25 -1.95
CA LEU A 118 -16.02 -5.36 -1.93
C LEU A 118 -17.48 -4.89 -2.08
N HIS A 119 -17.87 -3.83 -1.38
CA HIS A 119 -19.21 -3.25 -1.52
C HIS A 119 -19.47 -2.76 -2.96
N THR A 120 -18.49 -2.11 -3.58
CA THR A 120 -18.58 -1.67 -4.97
C THR A 120 -18.75 -2.84 -5.93
N PHE A 121 -17.99 -3.93 -5.71
CA PHE A 121 -18.12 -5.16 -6.50
C PHE A 121 -19.52 -5.78 -6.38
N LEU A 122 -20.07 -5.88 -5.17
CA LEU A 122 -21.40 -6.45 -4.95
C LEU A 122 -22.51 -5.60 -5.59
N LYS A 123 -22.42 -4.27 -5.53
CA LYS A 123 -23.40 -3.37 -6.15
C LYS A 123 -23.35 -3.41 -7.68
N THR A 124 -22.16 -3.49 -8.27
CA THR A 124 -21.98 -3.49 -9.72
C THR A 124 -22.27 -4.84 -10.38
N ASN A 125 -22.21 -5.94 -9.63
CA ASN A 125 -22.46 -7.30 -10.13
C ASN A 125 -23.71 -7.97 -9.53
N ALA A 126 -24.55 -7.22 -8.80
CA ALA A 126 -25.87 -7.72 -8.41
C ALA A 126 -26.68 -7.99 -9.69
N PRO A 127 -27.31 -9.17 -9.84
CA PRO A 127 -28.24 -9.39 -10.94
C PRO A 127 -29.35 -8.32 -10.83
N ASN A 128 -29.64 -7.62 -11.93
CA ASN A 128 -30.79 -6.72 -12.01
C ASN A 128 -32.06 -7.51 -11.66
N SER A 129 -32.47 -7.45 -10.41
CA SER A 129 -33.70 -8.06 -9.95
C SER A 129 -34.85 -7.11 -10.26
N PHE A 130 -35.69 -7.52 -11.21
CA PHE A 130 -37.05 -7.05 -11.52
C PHE A 130 -37.20 -5.74 -12.29
N VAL A 131 -37.12 -5.86 -13.63
CA VAL A 131 -38.13 -5.20 -14.49
C VAL A 131 -39.30 -6.18 -14.54
N GLU A 132 -40.32 -5.96 -13.71
CA GLU A 132 -41.65 -6.49 -14.02
C GLU A 132 -42.33 -5.47 -14.93
N ASP A 133 -42.40 -5.82 -16.22
CA ASP A 133 -43.34 -5.21 -17.16
C ASP A 133 -44.77 -5.49 -16.65
N SER A 134 -45.56 -4.43 -16.49
CA SER A 134 -47.02 -4.45 -16.49
C SER A 134 -47.56 -3.12 -16.98
#